data_AF-A0A1X7IQZ3-F1
#
_entry.id   AF-A0A1X7IQZ3-F1
#
_cell.length_a   1.000
_cell.length_b   1.000
_cell.length_c   1.000
_cell.angle_alpha   90.00
_cell.angle_beta   90.00
_cell.angle_gamma   90.00
#
_symmetry.space_group_name_H-M   'P 1'
#
loop_
_entity.id
_entity.type
_entity.pdbx_description
1 polymer ?
#
loop_
_entity_poly.entity_id
_entity_poly.type
_entity_poly.pdbx_seq_one_letter_code
_entity_poly.pdbx_strand_id
1 'polypeptide(L)'
;MKFKFILPLILILNGFSVYGQISQPLRYEIEIDNFNDEYYIISAKEDGLFLFKEMDEKTENNESIWEIIRLDTSLQVINKSEVIIDKRFSLKGYSYDNEKFVMLFQEGYEYAEDMLFLTFSVNSDTFKSYVYENVVPINLTEFEVKNDAVVFGGNVNMRTVVMMYNFTAKRGVVLPGFYNDRSKLLQIVTKTEDDWVRIITSDRLPDKRYGITVRAFSTMGESIFTESLEANEGLSLTDGRVINSSEGGNLLAGTYSIKRRTETSRGIYVADIERQSQDKIRYYNYANLENFFNYMREGRKNRVMKRIARKKVKGKRLKFSYRLFVQDIVKQGDQNILIGEAYFPTYTNRTSGYGYSSYTYDAVFNNMSTQRFDGYKYTHAVIIAFDDDGKLLWDNSFEINDLKSFQLEEHVHLAFLENEIVMLYLFNQELKIKVIKGREIIEGKFTESLKLMHESDEMKSNNEELEGLKQWYGNNFYAFGVNRVKNLKDENIKLNRKVFFINKIVVE
;
A
#
# COMPACT_ATOMS: atom_id res chain seq x y z
N MET A 1 -43.50 -63.11 22.70
CA MET A 1 -43.56 -61.62 22.69
C MET A 1 -42.16 -61.09 22.41
N LYS A 2 -41.95 -60.48 21.23
CA LYS A 2 -40.63 -60.02 20.77
C LYS A 2 -40.37 -58.60 21.30
N PHE A 3 -39.34 -58.44 22.12
CA PHE A 3 -38.80 -57.13 22.51
C PHE A 3 -38.01 -56.55 21.34
N LYS A 4 -38.44 -55.40 20.81
CA LYS A 4 -37.68 -54.61 19.84
C LYS A 4 -36.74 -53.67 20.62
N PHE A 5 -35.43 -53.90 20.51
CA PHE A 5 -34.41 -52.93 20.87
C PHE A 5 -34.45 -51.77 19.87
N ILE A 6 -34.64 -50.55 20.36
CA ILE A 6 -34.46 -49.30 19.61
C ILE A 6 -33.04 -48.83 19.93
N LEU A 7 -32.17 -48.83 18.92
CA LEU A 7 -30.83 -48.27 18.95
C LEU A 7 -30.94 -46.76 18.63
N PRO A 8 -30.41 -45.83 19.44
CA PRO A 8 -30.39 -44.42 19.04
C PRO A 8 -29.21 -44.20 18.08
N LEU A 9 -29.53 -43.73 16.88
CA LEU A 9 -28.58 -43.23 15.89
C LEU A 9 -27.98 -41.91 16.41
N ILE A 10 -26.77 -41.96 16.96
CA ILE A 10 -25.99 -40.76 17.28
C ILE A 10 -25.55 -40.14 15.95
N LEU A 11 -26.22 -39.07 15.52
CA LEU A 11 -25.74 -38.18 14.48
C LEU A 11 -24.52 -37.44 15.03
N ILE A 12 -23.33 -37.87 14.62
CA ILE A 12 -22.10 -37.11 14.77
C ILE A 12 -22.17 -36.00 13.71
N LEU A 13 -22.74 -34.85 14.08
CA LEU A 13 -22.50 -33.59 13.41
C LEU A 13 -21.03 -33.25 13.63
N ASN A 14 -20.18 -33.72 12.72
CA ASN A 14 -18.86 -33.12 12.53
C ASN A 14 -19.13 -31.68 12.09
N GLY A 15 -19.03 -30.74 13.02
CA GLY A 15 -18.81 -29.35 12.68
C GLY A 15 -17.50 -29.30 11.92
N PHE A 16 -17.58 -29.32 10.59
CA PHE A 16 -16.50 -28.79 9.79
C PHE A 16 -16.35 -27.35 10.21
N SER A 17 -15.27 -27.03 10.91
CA SER A 17 -14.83 -25.65 11.05
C SER A 17 -14.72 -25.13 9.63
N VAL A 18 -15.62 -24.22 9.28
CA VAL A 18 -15.53 -23.45 8.06
C VAL A 18 -14.37 -22.49 8.29
N TYR A 19 -13.18 -22.87 7.82
CA TYR A 19 -12.03 -21.99 7.76
C TYR A 19 -12.35 -20.86 6.79
N GLY A 20 -11.73 -19.68 6.98
CA GLY A 20 -12.00 -18.48 6.19
C GLY A 20 -12.23 -18.77 4.70
N GLN A 21 -13.48 -18.68 4.25
CA GLN A 21 -13.87 -18.98 2.88
C GLN A 21 -13.63 -17.76 2.02
N ILE A 22 -13.04 -17.98 0.85
CA ILE A 22 -12.86 -16.93 -0.14
C ILE A 22 -13.92 -17.14 -1.22
N SER A 23 -14.73 -16.12 -1.43
CA SER A 23 -15.70 -16.09 -2.50
C SER A 23 -15.35 -14.98 -3.49
N GLN A 24 -15.69 -15.22 -4.75
CA GLN A 24 -15.51 -14.27 -5.84
C GLN A 24 -16.86 -14.08 -6.53
N PRO A 25 -17.78 -13.30 -5.93
CA PRO A 25 -19.19 -13.31 -6.33
C PRO A 25 -19.46 -12.48 -7.59
N LEU A 26 -18.61 -11.50 -7.90
CA LEU A 26 -18.88 -10.51 -8.94
C LEU A 26 -17.62 -10.15 -9.70
N ARG A 27 -17.74 -9.99 -11.01
CA ARG A 27 -16.68 -9.54 -11.90
C ARG A 27 -17.24 -8.53 -12.90
N TYR A 28 -16.48 -7.48 -13.14
CA TYR A 28 -16.75 -6.44 -14.12
C TYR A 28 -15.61 -6.41 -15.15
N GLU A 29 -15.94 -6.27 -16.42
CA GLU A 29 -14.96 -6.24 -17.52
C GLU A 29 -15.26 -5.08 -18.47
N ILE A 30 -14.21 -4.37 -18.89
CA ILE A 30 -14.22 -3.39 -19.98
C ILE A 30 -13.32 -3.94 -21.09
N GLU A 31 -13.83 -4.04 -22.31
CA GLU A 31 -12.98 -4.38 -23.46
C GLU A 31 -12.03 -3.22 -23.77
N ILE A 32 -10.75 -3.55 -23.97
CA ILE A 32 -9.69 -2.58 -24.25
C ILE A 32 -8.98 -2.93 -25.56
N ASP A 33 -8.49 -1.92 -26.27
CA ASP A 33 -7.81 -2.13 -27.55
C ASP A 33 -6.34 -2.51 -27.34
N ASN A 34 -5.66 -1.81 -26.44
CA ASN A 34 -4.26 -2.05 -26.12
C ASN A 34 -4.13 -2.81 -24.79
N PHE A 35 -3.23 -3.80 -24.78
CA PHE A 35 -3.06 -4.71 -23.65
C PHE A 35 -2.28 -4.07 -22.48
N ASN A 36 -1.80 -2.85 -22.70
CA ASN A 36 -1.14 -2.05 -21.69
C ASN A 36 -2.03 -0.91 -21.17
N ASP A 37 -3.31 -0.87 -21.57
CA ASP A 37 -4.23 0.16 -21.08
C ASP A 37 -4.67 -0.22 -19.67
N GLU A 38 -4.25 0.57 -18.69
CA GLU A 38 -4.68 0.47 -17.30
C GLU A 38 -5.76 1.49 -16.97
N TYR A 39 -6.60 1.15 -16.00
CA TYR A 39 -7.41 2.14 -15.29
C TYR A 39 -6.83 2.31 -13.89
N TYR A 40 -6.74 3.56 -13.44
CA TYR A 40 -6.59 3.83 -12.02
C TYR A 40 -7.89 3.48 -11.31
N ILE A 41 -7.78 2.91 -10.10
CA ILE A 41 -8.92 2.58 -9.26
C ILE A 41 -8.70 3.17 -7.87
N ILE A 42 -9.74 3.81 -7.34
CA ILE A 42 -9.83 4.20 -5.94
C ILE A 42 -11.14 3.68 -5.32
N SER A 43 -11.02 3.17 -4.09
CA SER A 43 -12.15 2.77 -3.27
C SER A 43 -12.90 3.99 -2.74
N ALA A 44 -14.21 4.04 -3.01
CA ALA A 44 -15.14 4.94 -2.34
C ALA A 44 -15.81 4.23 -1.15
N LYS A 45 -15.19 3.17 -0.61
CA LYS A 45 -15.71 2.30 0.45
C LYS A 45 -17.11 1.77 0.09
N GLU A 46 -18.10 1.98 0.95
CA GLU A 46 -19.48 1.55 0.77
C GLU A 46 -20.19 2.25 -0.41
N ASP A 47 -19.65 3.36 -0.93
CA ASP A 47 -20.18 4.07 -2.11
C ASP A 47 -19.70 3.49 -3.45
N GLY A 48 -18.82 2.49 -3.39
CA GLY A 48 -18.37 1.71 -4.54
C GLY A 48 -16.93 2.01 -4.97
N LEU A 49 -16.68 2.10 -6.28
CA LEU A 49 -15.35 2.34 -6.87
C LEU A 49 -15.41 3.47 -7.91
N PHE A 50 -14.34 4.24 -8.01
CA PHE A 50 -14.07 5.09 -9.18
C PHE A 50 -12.96 4.47 -10.01
N LEU A 51 -13.19 4.35 -11.32
CA LEU A 51 -12.21 3.98 -12.32
C LEU A 51 -11.97 5.19 -13.20
N PHE A 52 -10.72 5.45 -13.58
CA PHE A 52 -10.43 6.55 -14.47
C PHE A 52 -9.13 6.35 -15.25
N LYS A 53 -9.06 6.95 -16.44
CA LYS A 53 -7.87 6.94 -17.29
C LYS A 53 -7.87 8.12 -18.26
N GLU A 54 -6.69 8.42 -18.79
CA GLU A 54 -6.55 9.28 -19.97
C GLU A 54 -6.95 8.48 -21.23
N MET A 55 -7.71 9.11 -22.12
CA MET A 55 -8.18 8.52 -23.37
C MET A 55 -7.20 8.84 -24.51
N ASP A 56 -7.05 7.92 -25.47
CA ASP A 56 -6.18 8.09 -26.65
C ASP A 56 -6.74 9.10 -27.68
N GLU A 57 -7.97 9.58 -27.50
CA GLU A 57 -8.61 10.52 -28.41
C GLU A 57 -7.84 11.84 -28.49
N LYS A 58 -7.59 12.29 -29.73
CA LYS A 58 -6.88 13.54 -29.99
C LYS A 58 -7.88 14.68 -30.07
N THR A 59 -7.78 15.63 -29.15
CA THR A 59 -8.44 16.93 -29.28
C THR A 59 -7.63 17.86 -30.20
N GLU A 60 -8.28 18.83 -30.83
CA GLU A 60 -7.61 19.82 -31.69
C GLU A 60 -6.73 20.82 -30.90
N ASN A 61 -6.90 20.94 -29.58
CA ASN A 61 -6.43 22.06 -28.76
C ASN A 61 -5.38 21.73 -27.68
N ASN A 62 -4.53 20.71 -27.86
CA ASN A 62 -3.53 20.30 -26.85
C ASN A 62 -4.17 19.93 -25.49
N GLU A 63 -5.37 19.33 -25.54
CA GLU A 63 -6.09 18.85 -24.36
C GLU A 63 -6.13 17.31 -24.37
N SER A 64 -6.20 16.69 -23.20
CA SER A 64 -6.50 15.27 -23.05
C SER A 64 -7.89 15.08 -22.44
N ILE A 65 -8.57 14.02 -22.89
CA ILE A 65 -9.86 13.60 -22.36
C ILE A 65 -9.59 12.54 -21.31
N TRP A 66 -10.18 12.69 -20.13
CA TRP A 66 -10.15 11.69 -19.08
C TRP A 66 -11.55 11.09 -18.90
N GLU A 67 -11.66 9.77 -18.97
CA GLU A 67 -12.89 9.04 -18.63
C GLU A 67 -12.89 8.73 -17.13
N ILE A 68 -14.02 8.96 -16.47
CA ILE A 68 -14.28 8.57 -15.08
C ILE A 68 -15.56 7.73 -15.05
N ILE A 69 -15.45 6.51 -14.55
CA ILE A 69 -16.54 5.54 -14.39
C ILE A 69 -16.75 5.29 -12.90
N ARG A 70 -17.99 5.41 -12.43
CA ARG A 70 -18.34 5.02 -11.07
C ARG A 70 -19.08 3.70 -11.06
N LEU A 71 -18.62 2.77 -10.22
CA LEU A 71 -19.29 1.51 -9.94
C LEU A 71 -19.86 1.51 -8.53
N ASP A 72 -20.98 0.83 -8.31
CA ASP A 72 -21.48 0.53 -6.97
C ASP A 72 -20.78 -0.71 -6.34
N THR A 73 -21.19 -1.10 -5.13
CA THR A 73 -20.63 -2.27 -4.44
C THR A 73 -20.98 -3.62 -5.07
N SER A 74 -21.93 -3.63 -6.01
CA SER A 74 -22.28 -4.77 -6.86
C SER A 74 -21.59 -4.73 -8.24
N LEU A 75 -20.60 -3.85 -8.39
CA LEU A 75 -19.85 -3.60 -9.62
C LEU A 75 -20.74 -3.19 -10.82
N GLN A 76 -21.91 -2.59 -10.55
CA GLN A 76 -22.76 -2.00 -11.59
C GLN A 76 -22.36 -0.55 -11.84
N VAL A 77 -22.36 -0.15 -13.11
CA VAL A 77 -22.05 1.22 -13.51
C VAL A 77 -23.17 2.15 -13.05
N ILE A 78 -22.83 3.11 -12.18
CA ILE A 78 -23.73 4.18 -11.75
C ILE A 78 -23.74 5.29 -12.80
N ASN A 79 -22.55 5.78 -13.17
CA ASN A 79 -22.39 6.82 -14.17
C ASN A 79 -21.05 6.72 -14.90
N LYS A 80 -20.95 7.46 -16.00
CA LYS A 80 -19.73 7.72 -16.75
C LYS A 80 -19.67 9.21 -17.06
N SER A 81 -18.49 9.80 -16.92
CA SER A 81 -18.26 11.21 -17.21
C SER A 81 -16.90 11.38 -17.89
N GLU A 82 -16.79 12.45 -18.68
CA GLU A 82 -15.56 12.84 -19.33
C GLU A 82 -15.17 14.24 -18.89
N VAL A 83 -13.87 14.45 -18.67
CA VAL A 83 -13.31 15.76 -18.35
C VAL A 83 -12.17 16.08 -19.31
N ILE A 84 -12.13 17.32 -19.78
CA ILE A 84 -11.10 17.83 -20.68
C ILE A 84 -10.07 18.59 -19.85
N ILE A 85 -8.80 18.22 -19.99
CA ILE A 85 -7.68 18.79 -19.22
C ILE A 85 -6.60 19.24 -20.19
N ASP A 86 -6.02 20.41 -19.97
CA ASP A 86 -4.85 20.88 -20.72
C ASP A 86 -3.66 19.94 -20.50
N LYS A 87 -2.99 19.49 -21.57
CA LYS A 87 -1.87 18.56 -21.52
C LYS A 87 -0.63 19.07 -20.76
N ARG A 88 -0.57 20.35 -20.41
CA ARG A 88 0.45 20.87 -19.48
C ARG A 88 0.32 20.28 -18.08
N PHE A 89 -0.87 19.82 -17.71
CA PHE A 89 -1.15 19.16 -16.44
C PHE A 89 -1.05 17.65 -16.56
N SER A 90 -0.20 17.04 -15.72
CA SER A 90 -0.05 15.59 -15.61
C SER A 90 -0.61 15.08 -14.29
N LEU A 91 -1.32 13.94 -14.30
CA LEU A 91 -1.85 13.33 -13.08
C LEU A 91 -0.68 12.97 -12.15
N LYS A 92 -0.78 13.36 -10.87
CA LYS A 92 0.22 13.05 -9.84
C LYS A 92 -0.33 12.27 -8.66
N GLY A 93 -1.63 12.36 -8.39
CA GLY A 93 -2.22 11.68 -7.24
C GLY A 93 -3.74 11.72 -7.27
N TYR A 94 -4.32 10.90 -6.42
CA TYR A 94 -5.76 10.81 -6.25
C TYR A 94 -6.06 10.31 -4.84
N SER A 95 -7.12 10.81 -4.22
CA SER A 95 -7.54 10.42 -2.87
C SER A 95 -9.05 10.61 -2.72
N TYR A 96 -9.63 9.96 -1.72
CA TYR A 96 -11.05 9.93 -1.44
C TYR A 96 -11.27 10.05 0.06
N ASP A 97 -12.09 11.01 0.46
CA ASP A 97 -12.54 11.15 1.83
C ASP A 97 -13.90 11.83 1.86
N ASN A 98 -14.77 11.42 2.78
CA ASN A 98 -16.10 12.00 3.01
C ASN A 98 -16.87 12.35 1.72
N GLU A 99 -17.17 11.30 0.94
CA GLU A 99 -17.97 11.40 -0.30
C GLU A 99 -17.36 12.28 -1.40
N LYS A 100 -16.07 12.61 -1.28
CA LYS A 100 -15.34 13.44 -2.21
C LYS A 100 -14.12 12.72 -2.77
N PHE A 101 -14.20 12.40 -4.05
CA PHE A 101 -13.06 11.95 -4.84
C PHE A 101 -12.32 13.16 -5.39
N VAL A 102 -11.00 13.20 -5.21
CA VAL A 102 -10.15 14.28 -5.73
C VAL A 102 -9.01 13.72 -6.56
N MET A 103 -8.85 14.26 -7.76
CA MET A 103 -7.69 14.03 -8.62
C MET A 103 -6.77 15.25 -8.56
N LEU A 104 -5.48 15.02 -8.38
CA LEU A 104 -4.44 16.04 -8.40
C LEU A 104 -3.61 15.93 -9.67
N PHE A 105 -3.54 17.03 -10.41
CA PHE A 105 -2.67 17.21 -11.54
C PHE A 105 -1.64 18.32 -11.26
N GLN A 106 -0.49 18.21 -11.89
CA GLN A 106 0.63 19.13 -11.74
C GLN A 106 1.09 19.64 -13.10
N GLU A 107 1.34 20.95 -13.17
CA GLU A 107 2.12 21.57 -14.23
C GLU A 107 3.63 21.48 -13.93
N GLY A 108 4.41 21.10 -14.95
CA GLY A 108 5.84 20.82 -14.80
C GLY A 108 6.15 19.35 -14.45
N TYR A 109 7.28 18.85 -14.94
CA TYR A 109 7.59 17.41 -14.86
C TYR A 109 8.11 16.98 -13.47
N GLU A 110 9.21 17.59 -13.01
CA GLU A 110 9.90 17.23 -11.76
C GLU A 110 9.49 18.12 -10.57
N TYR A 111 9.27 19.41 -10.83
CA TYR A 111 8.84 20.39 -9.83
C TYR A 111 7.47 20.93 -10.20
N ALA A 112 6.58 21.00 -9.22
CA ALA A 112 5.22 21.47 -9.40
C ALA A 112 5.16 22.99 -9.47
N GLU A 113 4.92 23.54 -10.66
CA GLU A 113 4.70 24.98 -10.85
C GLU A 113 3.31 25.37 -10.36
N ASP A 114 2.25 24.83 -10.97
CA ASP A 114 0.87 24.97 -10.52
C ASP A 114 0.24 23.60 -10.30
N MET A 115 -0.79 23.57 -9.45
CA MET A 115 -1.59 22.37 -9.19
C MET A 115 -3.03 22.58 -9.69
N LEU A 116 -3.60 21.54 -10.27
CA LEU A 116 -5.01 21.48 -10.66
C LEU A 116 -5.69 20.35 -9.87
N PHE A 117 -6.72 20.70 -9.12
CA PHE A 117 -7.57 19.74 -8.42
C PHE A 117 -8.91 19.60 -9.14
N LEU A 118 -9.30 18.36 -9.44
CA LEU A 118 -10.66 18.03 -9.87
C LEU A 118 -11.37 17.28 -8.75
N THR A 119 -12.53 17.78 -8.31
CA THR A 119 -13.32 17.17 -7.23
C THR A 119 -14.63 16.63 -7.77
N PHE A 120 -14.95 15.38 -7.44
CA PHE A 120 -16.19 14.69 -7.76
C PHE A 120 -16.91 14.34 -6.45
N SER A 121 -18.21 14.61 -6.37
CA SER A 121 -19.01 14.18 -5.22
C SER A 121 -19.76 12.90 -5.56
N VAL A 122 -19.83 11.98 -4.61
CA VAL A 122 -20.64 10.76 -4.72
C VAL A 122 -22.13 11.08 -4.96
N ASN A 123 -22.61 12.24 -4.53
CA ASN A 123 -24.02 12.64 -4.68
C ASN A 123 -24.26 13.55 -5.90
N SER A 124 -23.26 13.77 -6.76
CA SER A 124 -23.38 14.64 -7.92
C SER A 124 -22.67 14.09 -9.14
N ASP A 125 -23.32 14.18 -10.30
CA ASP A 125 -22.69 13.87 -11.59
C ASP A 125 -21.81 15.01 -12.13
N THR A 126 -21.64 16.09 -11.35
CA THR A 126 -20.82 17.24 -11.74
C THR A 126 -19.50 17.25 -10.98
N PHE A 127 -18.44 17.70 -11.67
CA PHE A 127 -17.15 17.96 -11.07
C PHE A 127 -16.92 19.46 -10.86
N LYS A 128 -15.98 19.80 -9.98
CA LYS A 128 -15.47 21.17 -9.82
C LYS A 128 -13.95 21.16 -10.02
N SER A 129 -13.43 22.22 -10.61
CA SER A 129 -11.99 22.41 -10.80
C SER A 129 -11.47 23.58 -9.94
N TYR A 130 -10.25 23.42 -9.43
CA TYR A 130 -9.55 24.43 -8.65
C TYR A 130 -8.10 24.47 -9.08
N VAL A 131 -7.62 25.65 -9.48
CA VAL A 131 -6.20 25.89 -9.72
C VAL A 131 -5.58 26.48 -8.45
N TYR A 132 -4.47 25.91 -8.05
CA TYR A 132 -3.65 26.39 -6.94
C TYR A 132 -2.30 26.83 -7.50
N GLU A 133 -2.07 28.14 -7.46
CA GLU A 133 -0.80 28.75 -7.83
C GLU A 133 0.22 28.45 -6.73
N ASN A 134 1.25 27.67 -7.06
CA ASN A 134 2.17 27.21 -6.03
C ASN A 134 3.13 28.34 -5.64
N VAL A 135 3.29 28.55 -4.34
CA VAL A 135 4.20 29.59 -3.84
C VAL A 135 5.66 29.19 -4.06
N VAL A 136 5.96 27.89 -4.02
CA VAL A 136 7.31 27.34 -4.22
C VAL A 136 7.23 26.03 -4.98
N PRO A 137 7.99 25.85 -6.08
CA PRO A 137 8.02 24.58 -6.79
C PRO A 137 8.51 23.44 -5.90
N ILE A 138 7.70 22.40 -5.75
CA ILE A 138 8.00 21.23 -4.91
C ILE A 138 8.20 19.97 -5.75
N ASN A 139 9.11 19.11 -5.34
CA ASN A 139 9.07 17.71 -5.76
C ASN A 139 8.04 16.99 -4.87
N LEU A 140 6.82 16.87 -5.38
CA LEU A 140 5.67 16.32 -4.69
C LEU A 140 5.88 14.84 -4.37
N THR A 141 5.65 14.45 -3.11
CA THR A 141 5.79 13.05 -2.66
C THR A 141 4.55 12.49 -1.98
N GLU A 142 3.70 13.34 -1.39
CA GLU A 142 2.50 12.92 -0.67
C GLU A 142 1.32 13.83 -1.03
N PHE A 143 0.13 13.24 -1.13
CA PHE A 143 -1.13 13.93 -1.38
C PHE A 143 -2.27 13.15 -0.72
N GLU A 144 -3.06 13.83 0.12
CA GLU A 144 -4.24 13.26 0.76
C GLU A 144 -5.38 14.26 0.88
N VAL A 145 -6.61 13.74 0.96
CA VAL A 145 -7.83 14.53 1.20
C VAL A 145 -8.30 14.32 2.64
N LYS A 146 -8.79 15.39 3.26
CA LYS A 146 -9.54 15.35 4.52
C LYS A 146 -10.71 16.32 4.45
N ASN A 147 -11.92 15.81 4.53
CA ASN A 147 -13.18 16.57 4.45
C ASN A 147 -13.27 17.41 3.17
N ASP A 148 -13.03 18.71 3.30
CA ASP A 148 -13.07 19.69 2.22
C ASP A 148 -11.73 20.40 2.00
N ALA A 149 -10.65 19.77 2.46
CA ALA A 149 -9.30 20.21 2.21
C ALA A 149 -8.46 19.09 1.59
N VAL A 150 -7.47 19.51 0.81
CA VAL A 150 -6.35 18.68 0.37
C VAL A 150 -5.09 19.10 1.10
N VAL A 151 -4.26 18.13 1.42
CA VAL A 151 -2.93 18.35 1.99
C VAL A 151 -1.92 17.61 1.13
N PHE A 152 -0.89 18.34 0.73
CA PHE A 152 0.12 17.82 -0.18
C PHE A 152 1.48 18.36 0.18
N GLY A 153 2.49 17.55 -0.04
CA GLY A 153 3.82 17.88 0.43
C GLY A 153 4.89 17.10 -0.28
N GLY A 154 6.09 17.62 -0.14
CA GLY A 154 7.23 17.15 -0.88
C GLY A 154 8.52 17.72 -0.35
N ASN A 155 9.55 17.69 -1.19
CA ASN A 155 10.86 18.21 -0.84
C ASN A 155 11.24 19.38 -1.73
N VAL A 156 11.81 20.42 -1.10
CA VAL A 156 12.46 21.55 -1.76
C VAL A 156 13.83 21.71 -1.14
N ASN A 157 14.91 21.60 -1.93
CA ASN A 157 16.28 21.77 -1.44
C ASN A 157 16.59 20.96 -0.15
N MET A 158 16.21 19.68 -0.12
CA MET A 158 16.38 18.78 1.04
C MET A 158 15.61 19.15 2.31
N ARG A 159 14.59 20.01 2.19
CA ARG A 159 13.65 20.35 3.26
C ARG A 159 12.26 19.89 2.88
N THR A 160 11.50 19.45 3.87
CA THR A 160 10.08 19.14 3.69
C THR A 160 9.28 20.42 3.60
N VAL A 161 8.37 20.49 2.64
CA VAL A 161 7.37 21.56 2.53
C VAL A 161 6.01 20.88 2.41
N VAL A 162 5.05 21.34 3.20
CA VAL A 162 3.68 20.84 3.18
C VAL A 162 2.73 22.02 3.05
N MET A 163 1.74 21.84 2.18
CA MET A 163 0.74 22.83 1.84
C MET A 163 -0.64 22.22 1.99
N MET A 164 -1.62 23.09 2.22
CA MET A 164 -3.01 22.73 2.35
C MET A 164 -3.86 23.70 1.53
N TYR A 165 -4.89 23.18 0.89
CA TYR A 165 -5.89 23.97 0.20
C TYR A 165 -7.29 23.55 0.63
N ASN A 166 -8.08 24.50 1.10
CA ASN A 166 -9.47 24.30 1.48
C ASN A 166 -10.40 24.75 0.35
N PHE A 167 -11.26 23.85 -0.15
CA PHE A 167 -12.10 24.09 -1.32
C PHE A 167 -13.25 25.06 -1.05
N THR A 168 -13.92 24.97 0.11
CA THR A 168 -15.00 25.89 0.50
C THR A 168 -14.47 27.30 0.71
N ALA A 169 -13.38 27.44 1.48
CA ALA A 169 -12.76 28.75 1.72
C ALA A 169 -11.98 29.27 0.51
N LYS A 170 -11.72 28.43 -0.49
CA LYS A 170 -10.84 28.68 -1.65
C LYS A 170 -9.50 29.27 -1.23
N ARG A 171 -8.92 28.72 -0.17
CA ARG A 171 -7.74 29.28 0.50
C ARG A 171 -6.62 28.26 0.59
N GLY A 172 -5.47 28.67 0.08
CA GLY A 172 -4.19 27.98 0.22
C GLY A 172 -3.38 28.47 1.41
N VAL A 173 -2.71 27.55 2.10
CA VAL A 173 -1.75 27.87 3.17
C VAL A 173 -0.54 26.93 3.12
N VAL A 174 0.64 27.47 3.39
CA VAL A 174 1.85 26.67 3.66
C VAL A 174 1.86 26.35 5.16
N LEU A 175 1.96 25.08 5.52
CA LEU A 175 1.93 24.67 6.92
C LEU A 175 3.26 25.04 7.61
N PRO A 176 3.21 25.62 8.82
CA PRO A 176 4.42 25.98 9.57
C PRO A 176 5.10 24.75 10.21
N GLY A 177 6.32 24.92 10.70
CA GLY A 177 6.99 23.90 11.52
C GLY A 177 7.93 22.95 10.79
N PHE A 178 8.12 23.11 9.47
CA PHE A 178 9.00 22.29 8.62
C PHE A 178 10.31 23.01 8.28
N TYR A 179 11.04 23.46 9.31
CA TYR A 179 12.27 24.26 9.13
C TYR A 179 13.57 23.45 9.12
N ASN A 180 13.51 22.15 9.44
CA ASN A 180 14.70 21.33 9.64
C ASN A 180 15.43 21.00 8.34
N ASP A 181 16.73 21.22 8.33
CA ASP A 181 17.59 20.74 7.25
C ASP A 181 17.65 19.21 7.23
N ARG A 182 17.42 18.62 6.05
CA ARG A 182 17.43 17.16 5.84
C ARG A 182 16.33 16.42 6.60
N SER A 183 15.17 17.05 6.75
CA SER A 183 13.94 16.34 7.09
C SER A 183 13.47 15.50 5.89
N LYS A 184 12.71 14.43 6.16
CA LYS A 184 11.98 13.70 5.11
C LYS A 184 10.52 13.60 5.52
N LEU A 185 9.60 13.96 4.63
CA LEU A 185 8.20 13.64 4.75
C LEU A 185 8.04 12.12 4.67
N LEU A 186 7.42 11.51 5.68
CA LEU A 186 7.18 10.08 5.72
C LEU A 186 5.75 9.73 5.31
N GLN A 187 4.78 10.50 5.79
CA GLN A 187 3.37 10.23 5.55
C GLN A 187 2.53 11.47 5.88
N ILE A 188 1.41 11.62 5.18
CA ILE A 188 0.27 12.46 5.56
C ILE A 188 -0.85 11.52 6.00
N VAL A 189 -1.36 11.68 7.22
CA VAL A 189 -2.42 10.82 7.78
C VAL A 189 -3.70 11.64 7.90
N THR A 190 -4.72 11.24 7.15
CA THR A 190 -6.06 11.85 7.15
C THR A 190 -7.18 10.90 7.58
N LYS A 191 -6.92 9.59 7.56
CA LYS A 191 -7.93 8.53 7.77
C LYS A 191 -8.36 8.33 9.23
N THR A 192 -8.18 9.32 10.10
CA THR A 192 -8.61 9.31 11.51
C THR A 192 -10.08 9.77 11.66
N GLU A 193 -10.72 9.46 12.78
CA GLU A 193 -12.11 9.92 13.02
C GLU A 193 -12.21 11.42 13.32
N ASP A 194 -11.18 12.01 13.90
CA ASP A 194 -11.10 13.46 14.07
C ASP A 194 -10.88 14.21 12.75
N ASP A 195 -11.11 15.53 12.78
CA ASP A 195 -10.92 16.43 11.64
C ASP A 195 -9.47 16.90 11.46
N TRP A 196 -8.50 16.21 12.07
CA TRP A 196 -7.10 16.62 12.03
C TRP A 196 -6.36 15.92 10.91
N VAL A 197 -5.40 16.65 10.34
CA VAL A 197 -4.39 16.08 9.45
C VAL A 197 -3.09 15.98 10.20
N ARG A 198 -2.52 14.77 10.26
CA ARG A 198 -1.24 14.51 10.93
C ARG A 198 -0.14 14.35 9.89
N ILE A 199 0.92 15.12 10.04
CA ILE A 199 2.11 15.07 9.19
C ILE A 199 3.25 14.43 9.97
N ILE A 200 3.79 13.34 9.42
CA ILE A 200 4.89 12.60 10.03
C ILE A 200 6.17 12.91 9.27
N THR A 201 7.17 13.41 9.98
CA THR A 201 8.51 13.66 9.42
C THR A 201 9.58 12.88 10.15
N SER A 202 10.61 12.47 9.41
CA SER A 202 11.88 12.03 10.00
C SER A 202 12.84 13.21 10.01
N ASP A 203 13.26 13.60 11.21
CA ASP A 203 14.09 14.78 11.44
C ASP A 203 15.48 14.38 11.93
N ARG A 204 16.51 15.01 11.37
CA ARG A 204 17.90 14.79 11.78
C ARG A 204 18.23 15.59 13.03
N LEU A 205 18.64 14.90 14.09
CA LEU A 205 19.08 15.49 15.34
C LEU A 205 20.54 16.00 15.24
N PRO A 206 20.98 16.91 16.15
CA PRO A 206 22.34 17.47 16.14
C PRO A 206 23.46 16.42 16.13
N ASP A 207 23.25 15.30 16.83
CA ASP A 207 24.19 14.17 16.91
C ASP A 207 24.16 13.22 15.69
N LYS A 208 23.43 13.61 14.64
CA LYS A 208 23.24 12.89 13.36
C LYS A 208 22.37 11.64 13.44
N ARG A 209 21.74 11.36 14.58
CA ARG A 209 20.63 10.40 14.68
C ARG A 209 19.38 11.01 14.06
N TYR A 210 18.36 10.17 13.88
CA TYR A 210 17.06 10.60 13.38
C TYR A 210 15.98 10.26 14.39
N GLY A 211 15.11 11.25 14.64
CA GLY A 211 13.86 11.11 15.36
C GLY A 211 12.67 11.17 14.42
N ILE A 212 11.47 11.03 14.99
CA ILE A 212 10.20 11.25 14.30
C ILE A 212 9.50 12.44 14.94
N THR A 213 8.89 13.30 14.13
CA THR A 213 8.02 14.37 14.62
C THR A 213 6.65 14.20 13.99
N VAL A 214 5.60 14.26 14.81
CA VAL A 214 4.20 14.24 14.41
C VAL A 214 3.63 15.63 14.63
N ARG A 215 3.07 16.25 13.60
CA ARG A 215 2.42 17.56 13.66
C ARG A 215 0.97 17.42 13.23
N ALA A 216 0.02 17.85 14.05
CA ALA A 216 -1.39 17.84 13.72
C ALA A 216 -1.87 19.25 13.36
N PHE A 217 -2.69 19.35 12.32
CA PHE A 217 -3.29 20.59 11.85
C PHE A 217 -4.79 20.43 11.64
N SER A 218 -5.55 21.51 11.78
CA SER A 218 -6.93 21.56 11.28
C SER A 218 -6.95 21.61 9.75
N THR A 219 -8.12 21.38 9.14
CA THR A 219 -8.35 21.53 7.68
C THR A 219 -8.25 22.98 7.16
N MET A 220 -7.98 23.95 8.04
CA MET A 220 -7.66 25.33 7.71
C MET A 220 -6.16 25.65 7.86
N GLY A 221 -5.34 24.66 8.24
CA GLY A 221 -3.89 24.77 8.42
C GLY A 221 -3.47 25.35 9.77
N GLU A 222 -4.36 25.39 10.76
CA GLU A 222 -4.03 25.84 12.11
C GLU A 222 -3.36 24.70 12.88
N SER A 223 -2.25 24.99 13.57
CA SER A 223 -1.50 23.99 14.34
C SER A 223 -2.30 23.57 15.57
N ILE A 224 -2.50 22.26 15.74
CA ILE A 224 -3.14 21.66 16.91
C ILE A 224 -2.08 21.24 17.92
N PHE A 225 -1.16 20.37 17.53
CA PHE A 225 -0.05 19.92 18.38
C PHE A 225 1.19 19.55 17.56
N THR A 226 2.33 19.47 18.24
CA THR A 226 3.59 18.96 17.68
C THR A 226 4.29 18.12 18.73
N GLU A 227 4.55 16.86 18.40
CA GLU A 227 5.20 15.91 19.30
C GLU A 227 6.41 15.27 18.62
N SER A 228 7.52 15.22 19.36
CA SER A 228 8.79 14.69 18.87
C SER A 228 9.19 13.43 19.64
N LEU A 229 9.71 12.46 18.90
CA LEU A 229 10.24 11.20 19.39
C LEU A 229 11.73 11.11 19.05
N GLU A 230 12.55 11.17 20.09
CA GLU A 230 13.98 10.94 19.97
C GLU A 230 14.31 9.47 20.20
N ALA A 231 15.13 8.89 19.32
CA ALA A 231 15.60 7.53 19.51
C ALA A 231 16.47 7.41 20.77
N ASN A 232 16.55 6.21 21.35
CA ASN A 232 17.54 5.91 22.39
C ASN A 232 18.98 6.02 21.84
N GLU A 233 19.95 6.13 22.75
CA GLU A 233 21.36 6.32 22.39
C GLU A 233 21.85 5.26 21.39
N GLY A 234 22.53 5.71 20.33
CA GLY A 234 23.07 4.84 19.29
C GLY A 234 22.04 4.27 18.30
N LEU A 235 20.77 4.62 18.41
CA LEU A 235 19.70 4.21 17.47
C LEU A 235 19.20 5.38 16.62
N SER A 236 18.43 5.09 15.58
CA SER A 236 17.73 6.10 14.79
C SER A 236 16.40 5.52 14.32
N LEU A 237 15.34 6.32 14.37
CA LEU A 237 14.04 5.94 13.83
C LEU A 237 14.07 6.20 12.31
N THR A 238 13.71 5.21 11.51
CA THR A 238 13.89 5.26 10.04
C THR A 238 12.59 5.44 9.28
N ASP A 239 11.48 4.99 9.88
CA ASP A 239 10.12 5.05 9.37
C ASP A 239 9.14 5.13 10.55
N GLY A 240 7.87 5.43 10.29
CA GLY A 240 6.83 5.51 11.31
C GLY A 240 5.43 5.56 10.71
N ARG A 241 4.50 4.85 11.35
CA ARG A 241 3.07 4.83 11.08
C ARG A 241 2.33 5.01 12.41
N VAL A 242 1.31 5.86 12.40
CA VAL A 242 0.45 6.09 13.58
C VAL A 242 -0.69 5.08 13.55
N ILE A 243 -1.18 4.68 14.72
CA ILE A 243 -2.37 3.84 14.78
C ILE A 243 -3.58 4.61 14.29
N ASN A 244 -4.27 4.03 13.31
CA ASN A 244 -5.53 4.56 12.85
C ASN A 244 -6.65 4.04 13.77
N SER A 245 -6.96 4.78 14.84
CA SER A 245 -8.08 4.46 15.73
C SER A 245 -8.97 5.68 15.95
N SER A 246 -10.27 5.42 16.09
CA SER A 246 -11.33 6.30 16.55
C SER A 246 -10.92 7.24 17.67
N GLU A 247 -10.19 6.68 18.62
CA GLU A 247 -9.81 7.32 19.87
C GLU A 247 -8.45 8.02 19.78
N GLY A 248 -8.01 8.42 18.58
CA GLY A 248 -6.75 9.13 18.38
C GLY A 248 -5.56 8.35 18.94
N GLY A 249 -5.14 7.28 18.26
CA GLY A 249 -4.13 6.38 18.78
C GLY A 249 -2.82 7.08 19.13
N ASN A 250 -2.40 6.99 20.39
CA ASN A 250 -1.13 7.51 20.88
C ASN A 250 0.09 6.73 20.38
N LEU A 251 -0.13 5.55 19.81
CA LEU A 251 0.95 4.68 19.41
C LEU A 251 1.47 5.03 18.00
N LEU A 252 2.79 5.07 17.92
CA LEU A 252 3.56 5.12 16.68
C LEU A 252 4.43 3.87 16.61
N ALA A 253 4.38 3.16 15.50
CA ALA A 253 5.31 2.06 15.26
C ALA A 253 6.01 2.20 13.92
N GLY A 254 7.20 1.65 13.84
CA GLY A 254 8.00 1.74 12.63
C GLY A 254 9.32 1.02 12.77
N THR A 255 10.24 1.29 11.85
CA THR A 255 11.54 0.63 11.84
C THR A 255 12.62 1.46 12.51
N TYR A 256 13.63 0.79 13.08
CA TYR A 256 14.81 1.46 13.63
C TYR A 256 16.12 0.91 13.06
N SER A 257 17.15 1.76 13.05
CA SER A 257 18.52 1.45 12.61
C SER A 257 19.56 1.85 13.67
N ILE A 258 20.85 1.68 13.36
CA ILE A 258 21.97 2.02 14.26
C ILE A 258 22.61 3.33 13.81
N LYS A 259 22.68 4.31 14.71
CA LYS A 259 23.40 5.61 14.68
C LYS A 259 23.09 6.56 13.52
N ARG A 260 23.03 6.08 12.28
CA ARG A 260 22.68 6.86 11.09
C ARG A 260 21.46 6.23 10.46
N ARG A 261 20.60 7.04 9.85
CA ARG A 261 19.56 6.53 8.96
C ARG A 261 20.20 5.71 7.84
N THR A 262 19.88 4.43 7.83
CA THR A 262 20.12 3.52 6.72
C THR A 262 18.78 3.14 6.12
N GLU A 263 18.75 2.82 4.83
CA GLU A 263 17.53 2.26 4.21
C GLU A 263 17.14 0.90 4.81
N THR A 264 18.07 0.25 5.51
CA THR A 264 17.81 -1.01 6.21
C THR A 264 17.61 -0.79 7.70
N SER A 265 16.83 -1.67 8.30
CA SER A 265 16.43 -1.68 9.69
C SER A 265 16.97 -2.91 10.43
N ARG A 266 17.03 -2.81 11.76
CA ARG A 266 17.41 -3.89 12.69
C ARG A 266 16.22 -4.53 13.39
N GLY A 267 15.07 -3.88 13.34
CA GLY A 267 13.88 -4.28 14.06
C GLY A 267 12.80 -3.20 13.98
N ILE A 268 11.76 -3.42 14.78
CA ILE A 268 10.61 -2.54 14.93
C ILE A 268 10.73 -1.78 16.25
N TYR A 269 10.30 -0.53 16.28
CA TYR A 269 10.03 0.19 17.52
C TYR A 269 8.54 0.45 17.64
N VAL A 270 8.06 0.55 18.87
CA VAL A 270 6.72 1.03 19.21
C VAL A 270 6.88 2.09 20.27
N ALA A 271 6.24 3.24 20.07
CA ALA A 271 6.32 4.39 20.94
C ALA A 271 4.93 4.90 21.26
N ASP A 272 4.72 5.35 22.48
CA ASP A 272 3.56 6.12 22.87
C ASP A 272 3.94 7.60 22.80
N ILE A 273 3.32 8.36 21.90
CA ILE A 273 3.64 9.75 21.61
C ILE A 273 3.27 10.67 22.78
N GLU A 274 2.24 10.35 23.56
CA GLU A 274 1.77 11.21 24.67
C GLU A 274 2.47 10.88 26.00
N ARG A 275 3.07 9.70 26.11
CA ARG A 275 3.74 9.27 27.33
C ARG A 275 4.93 10.15 27.67
N GLN A 276 4.85 10.86 28.80
CA GLN A 276 5.92 11.73 29.31
C GLN A 276 7.09 10.99 30.02
N SER A 277 7.11 9.65 29.99
CA SER A 277 8.12 8.85 30.71
C SER A 277 9.39 8.59 29.89
N GLN A 278 10.52 8.29 30.55
CA GLN A 278 11.78 7.90 29.88
C GLN A 278 11.68 6.57 29.09
N ASP A 279 10.73 5.70 29.39
CA ASP A 279 10.46 4.45 28.65
C ASP A 279 9.44 4.66 27.51
N LYS A 280 9.53 5.79 26.80
CA LYS A 280 8.60 6.19 25.72
C LYS A 280 8.63 5.25 24.52
N ILE A 281 9.75 4.53 24.30
CA ILE A 281 9.98 3.72 23.10
C ILE A 281 10.45 2.30 23.45
N ARG A 282 9.74 1.30 22.95
CA ARG A 282 10.11 -0.12 23.01
C ARG A 282 10.77 -0.55 21.70
N TYR A 283 11.84 -1.34 21.77
CA TYR A 283 12.58 -1.83 20.60
C TYR A 283 12.57 -3.35 20.50
N TYR A 284 12.07 -3.86 19.38
CA TYR A 284 11.97 -5.28 19.05
C TYR A 284 12.92 -5.63 17.92
N ASN A 285 14.04 -6.29 18.26
CA ASN A 285 14.96 -6.80 17.25
C ASN A 285 14.35 -8.00 16.50
N TYR A 286 14.55 -8.09 15.19
CA TYR A 286 14.04 -9.23 14.40
C TYR A 286 14.49 -10.60 14.93
N ALA A 287 15.67 -10.70 15.53
CA ALA A 287 16.16 -11.94 16.13
C ALA A 287 15.39 -12.39 17.38
N ASN A 288 14.56 -11.52 17.96
CA ASN A 288 13.77 -11.79 19.16
C ASN A 288 12.31 -12.14 18.85
N LEU A 289 11.88 -11.98 17.60
CA LEU A 289 10.55 -12.35 17.13
C LEU A 289 10.51 -13.88 16.90
N GLU A 290 9.42 -14.52 17.32
CA GLU A 290 9.30 -15.97 17.40
C GLU A 290 9.13 -16.60 16.01
N ASN A 291 8.26 -16.00 15.20
CA ASN A 291 7.81 -16.53 13.92
C ASN A 291 8.32 -15.74 12.72
N PHE A 292 9.07 -14.65 12.92
CA PHE A 292 9.60 -13.78 11.87
C PHE A 292 10.35 -14.55 10.78
N PHE A 293 11.03 -15.65 11.11
CA PHE A 293 11.80 -16.46 10.15
C PHE A 293 11.01 -17.66 9.57
N ASN A 294 9.70 -17.77 9.82
CA ASN A 294 8.88 -18.90 9.37
C ASN A 294 8.64 -18.91 7.86
N TYR A 295 8.78 -17.78 7.18
CA TYR A 295 8.77 -17.69 5.71
C TYR A 295 9.92 -18.46 5.05
N MET A 296 10.99 -18.78 5.80
CA MET A 296 12.13 -19.50 5.25
C MET A 296 11.84 -21.00 5.18
N ARG A 297 12.28 -21.64 4.10
CA ARG A 297 12.38 -23.11 4.01
C ARG A 297 13.06 -23.69 5.25
N GLU A 298 12.56 -24.82 5.73
CA GLU A 298 12.89 -25.43 7.02
C GLU A 298 14.40 -25.55 7.29
N GLY A 299 15.18 -26.04 6.32
CA GLY A 299 16.64 -26.16 6.45
C GLY A 299 17.37 -24.82 6.59
N ARG A 300 16.89 -23.75 5.95
CA ARG A 300 17.44 -22.39 6.12
C ARG A 300 17.04 -21.82 7.47
N LYS A 301 15.76 -21.93 7.84
CA LYS A 301 15.23 -21.53 9.16
C LYS A 301 16.04 -22.14 10.30
N ASN A 302 16.22 -23.46 10.28
CA ASN A 302 16.96 -24.19 11.32
C ASN A 302 18.41 -23.71 11.48
N ARG A 303 19.10 -23.38 10.38
CA ARG A 303 20.46 -22.81 10.42
C ARG A 303 20.47 -21.41 11.04
N VAL A 304 19.51 -20.56 10.66
CA VAL A 304 19.38 -19.20 11.19
C VAL A 304 19.08 -19.23 12.70
N MET A 305 18.10 -20.03 13.13
CA MET A 305 17.73 -20.16 14.55
C MET A 305 18.88 -20.69 15.40
N LYS A 306 19.61 -21.73 14.94
CA LYS A 306 20.83 -22.22 15.62
C LYS A 306 21.89 -21.12 15.76
N ARG A 307 22.05 -20.26 14.75
CA ARG A 307 23.01 -19.14 14.79
C ARG A 307 22.59 -18.06 15.78
N ILE A 308 21.30 -17.74 15.86
CA ILE A 308 20.74 -16.81 16.84
C ILE A 308 21.00 -17.33 18.25
N ALA A 309 20.63 -18.59 18.53
CA ALA A 309 20.82 -19.22 19.84
C ALA A 309 22.29 -19.20 20.29
N ARG A 310 23.22 -19.62 19.41
CA ARG A 310 24.67 -19.58 19.70
C ARG A 310 25.20 -18.19 20.02
N LYS A 311 24.66 -17.14 19.38
CA LYS A 311 25.08 -15.76 19.62
C LYS A 311 24.51 -15.24 20.94
N LYS A 312 23.24 -15.54 21.23
CA LYS A 312 22.55 -15.18 22.48
C LYS A 312 23.29 -15.69 23.70
N VAL A 313 23.74 -16.96 23.70
CA VAL A 313 24.57 -17.55 24.77
C VAL A 313 25.88 -16.79 25.00
N LYS A 314 26.48 -16.22 23.93
CA LYS A 314 27.72 -15.43 24.02
C LYS A 314 27.50 -13.96 24.38
N GLY A 315 26.29 -13.58 24.81
CA GLY A 315 25.91 -12.18 25.05
C GLY A 315 25.93 -11.30 23.80
N LYS A 316 25.99 -11.89 22.59
CA LYS A 316 26.04 -11.17 21.31
C LYS A 316 24.70 -11.29 20.60
N ARG A 317 24.30 -10.24 19.87
CA ARG A 317 23.11 -10.26 19.01
C ARG A 317 23.51 -10.45 17.56
N LEU A 318 22.73 -11.24 16.81
CA LEU A 318 22.91 -11.36 15.37
C LEU A 318 22.36 -10.10 14.69
N LYS A 319 23.06 -9.63 13.67
CA LYS A 319 22.72 -8.39 12.96
C LYS A 319 21.92 -8.74 11.70
N PHE A 320 20.60 -8.71 11.80
CA PHE A 320 19.72 -8.74 10.63
C PHE A 320 19.56 -7.34 10.05
N SER A 321 19.31 -7.24 8.75
CA SER A 321 19.26 -5.99 8.00
C SER A 321 18.22 -6.14 6.90
N TYR A 322 17.04 -5.58 7.11
CA TYR A 322 15.92 -5.65 6.15
C TYR A 322 15.51 -4.25 5.73
N ARG A 323 15.23 -4.01 4.44
CA ARG A 323 14.36 -2.89 4.07
C ARG A 323 12.93 -3.39 4.26
N LEU A 324 12.14 -2.67 5.02
CA LEU A 324 10.79 -3.06 5.37
C LEU A 324 9.89 -1.89 5.01
N PHE A 325 8.94 -2.13 4.10
CA PHE A 325 7.87 -1.21 3.79
C PHE A 325 6.79 -1.41 4.86
N VAL A 326 6.56 -0.41 5.71
CA VAL A 326 5.61 -0.49 6.82
C VAL A 326 4.27 0.07 6.35
N GLN A 327 3.20 -0.73 6.48
CA GLN A 327 1.84 -0.31 6.18
C GLN A 327 1.19 0.36 7.40
N ASP A 328 0.01 0.93 7.21
CA ASP A 328 -0.80 1.46 8.32
C ASP A 328 -1.07 0.40 9.39
N ILE A 329 -1.12 0.84 10.66
CA ILE A 329 -1.35 -0.05 11.80
C ILE A 329 -2.86 -0.23 11.98
N VAL A 330 -3.30 -1.47 12.02
CA VAL A 330 -4.72 -1.82 12.18
C VAL A 330 -5.02 -2.17 13.63
N LYS A 331 -6.03 -1.52 14.22
CA LYS A 331 -6.54 -1.87 15.55
C LYS A 331 -7.63 -2.94 15.44
N GLN A 332 -7.47 -4.05 16.17
CA GLN A 332 -8.41 -5.17 16.23
C GLN A 332 -8.65 -5.55 17.69
N GLY A 333 -9.77 -5.10 18.25
CA GLY A 333 -10.01 -5.19 19.70
C GLY A 333 -8.88 -4.50 20.48
N ASP A 334 -8.28 -5.23 21.43
CA ASP A 334 -7.18 -4.74 22.27
C ASP A 334 -5.78 -4.94 21.62
N GLN A 335 -5.73 -5.27 20.33
CA GLN A 335 -4.48 -5.53 19.61
C GLN A 335 -4.24 -4.50 18.51
N ASN A 336 -2.99 -4.08 18.42
CA ASN A 336 -2.47 -3.16 17.41
C ASN A 336 -1.56 -3.94 16.46
N ILE A 337 -1.96 -4.09 15.21
CA ILE A 337 -1.36 -5.01 14.24
C ILE A 337 -0.60 -4.22 13.19
N LEU A 338 0.73 -4.37 13.22
CA LEU A 338 1.65 -3.79 12.24
C LEU A 338 1.96 -4.82 11.15
N ILE A 339 1.84 -4.38 9.89
CA ILE A 339 2.24 -5.15 8.72
C ILE A 339 3.50 -4.53 8.13
N GLY A 340 4.48 -5.35 7.81
CA GLY A 340 5.70 -4.92 7.14
C GLY A 340 6.10 -5.85 6.02
N GLU A 341 6.41 -5.31 4.85
CA GLU A 341 6.82 -6.07 3.68
C GLU A 341 8.30 -5.91 3.39
N ALA A 342 9.04 -7.02 3.43
CA ALA A 342 10.49 -7.00 3.27
C ALA A 342 10.87 -7.05 1.80
N TYR A 343 11.58 -6.01 1.34
CA TYR A 343 11.95 -5.83 -0.07
C TYR A 343 13.44 -5.57 -0.27
N PHE A 344 13.91 -5.69 -1.52
CA PHE A 344 15.22 -5.21 -1.93
C PHE A 344 15.20 -4.73 -3.39
N PRO A 345 15.91 -3.63 -3.71
CA PRO A 345 16.05 -3.18 -5.09
C PRO A 345 16.87 -4.18 -5.89
N THR A 346 16.42 -4.46 -7.10
CA THR A 346 17.10 -5.29 -8.08
C THR A 346 17.54 -4.43 -9.25
N TYR A 347 18.61 -4.86 -9.90
CA TYR A 347 19.21 -4.14 -11.02
C TYR A 347 19.66 -5.15 -12.06
N THR A 348 19.47 -4.81 -13.34
CA THR A 348 19.96 -5.59 -14.47
C THR A 348 21.17 -4.90 -15.08
N ASN A 349 22.18 -5.70 -15.46
CA ASN A 349 23.31 -5.20 -16.21
C ASN A 349 23.01 -5.40 -17.69
N ARG A 350 22.87 -4.32 -18.45
CA ARG A 350 22.85 -4.40 -19.91
C ARG A 350 24.24 -4.06 -20.43
N THR A 351 24.88 -5.03 -21.07
CA THR A 351 26.04 -4.78 -21.91
C THR A 351 25.51 -4.29 -23.26
N SER A 352 25.73 -3.02 -23.60
CA SER A 352 25.49 -2.56 -24.97
C SER A 352 26.43 -3.32 -25.91
N GLY A 353 25.88 -4.24 -26.71
CA GLY A 353 26.62 -4.96 -27.74
C GLY A 353 26.76 -4.13 -29.02
N TYR A 354 27.97 -4.16 -29.59
CA TYR A 354 28.36 -3.81 -30.96
C TYR A 354 27.45 -2.87 -31.77
N GLY A 355 27.82 -1.58 -31.84
CA GLY A 355 27.37 -0.67 -32.89
C GLY A 355 28.41 -0.58 -34.00
N TYR A 356 28.03 -0.89 -35.24
CA TYR A 356 28.86 -0.62 -36.41
C TYR A 356 28.61 0.82 -36.85
N SER A 357 29.60 1.70 -36.67
CA SER A 357 29.56 3.06 -37.22
C SER A 357 29.85 2.97 -38.72
N SER A 358 28.94 3.45 -39.58
CA SER A 358 29.12 3.46 -41.04
C SER A 358 30.14 4.49 -41.54
N TYR A 359 30.72 5.30 -40.65
CA TYR A 359 31.59 6.42 -41.01
C TYR A 359 33.06 6.25 -40.61
N THR A 360 33.42 5.17 -39.90
CA THR A 360 34.81 4.87 -39.51
C THR A 360 35.07 3.38 -39.56
N TYR A 361 36.10 2.96 -40.30
CA TYR A 361 36.58 1.57 -40.42
C TYR A 361 37.35 1.11 -39.17
N ASP A 362 36.86 1.47 -37.99
CA ASP A 362 37.45 1.11 -36.70
C ASP A 362 36.35 0.72 -35.70
N ALA A 363 36.52 -0.43 -35.06
CA ALA A 363 35.60 -0.95 -34.04
C ALA A 363 35.78 -0.16 -32.74
N VAL A 364 34.89 0.79 -32.46
CA VAL A 364 34.87 1.50 -31.18
C VAL A 364 34.28 0.59 -30.10
N PHE A 365 35.13 0.04 -29.25
CA PHE A 365 34.74 -0.71 -28.05
C PHE A 365 34.23 0.23 -26.95
N ASN A 366 32.94 0.55 -26.95
CA ASN A 366 32.29 1.16 -25.80
C ASN A 366 31.69 0.08 -24.87
N ASN A 367 32.54 -0.57 -24.08
CA ASN A 367 32.13 -1.45 -22.99
C ASN A 367 31.65 -0.63 -21.77
N MET A 368 30.53 0.10 -21.91
CA MET A 368 29.83 0.67 -20.76
C MET A 368 28.75 -0.30 -20.31
N SER A 369 29.03 -1.11 -19.29
CA SER A 369 27.99 -1.83 -18.56
C SER A 369 27.20 -0.81 -17.74
N THR A 370 25.98 -0.51 -18.17
CA THR A 370 25.07 0.35 -17.39
C THR A 370 24.20 -0.55 -16.52
N GLN A 371 24.22 -0.29 -15.21
CA GLN A 371 23.35 -0.94 -14.26
C GLN A 371 22.01 -0.19 -14.25
N ARG A 372 20.94 -0.84 -14.70
CA ARG A 372 19.59 -0.26 -14.75
C ARG A 372 18.75 -0.83 -13.61
N PHE A 373 18.03 0.03 -12.90
CA PHE A 373 17.06 -0.39 -11.90
C PHE A 373 15.98 -1.26 -12.54
N ASP A 374 15.69 -2.42 -11.94
CA ASP A 374 14.79 -3.46 -12.46
C ASP A 374 13.54 -3.65 -11.59
N GLY A 375 13.39 -2.86 -10.52
CA GLY A 375 12.28 -2.94 -9.57
C GLY A 375 12.69 -3.44 -8.18
N TYR A 376 11.75 -3.38 -7.25
CA TYR A 376 11.84 -3.90 -5.90
C TYR A 376 11.27 -5.31 -5.86
N LYS A 377 12.09 -6.28 -5.42
CA LYS A 377 11.66 -7.64 -5.18
C LYS A 377 11.26 -7.83 -3.72
N TYR A 378 10.06 -8.35 -3.51
CA TYR A 378 9.53 -8.69 -2.19
C TYR A 378 9.89 -10.13 -1.81
N THR A 379 9.97 -10.40 -0.51
CA THR A 379 10.41 -11.71 0.02
C THR A 379 9.47 -12.33 1.02
N HIS A 380 8.89 -11.49 1.88
CA HIS A 380 7.92 -11.91 2.88
C HIS A 380 7.25 -10.68 3.47
N ALA A 381 6.01 -10.85 3.90
CA ALA A 381 5.39 -9.97 4.86
C ALA A 381 5.60 -10.49 6.28
N VAL A 382 5.59 -9.58 7.24
CA VAL A 382 5.56 -9.87 8.67
C VAL A 382 4.40 -9.13 9.30
N ILE A 383 3.75 -9.80 10.24
CA ILE A 383 2.63 -9.26 10.99
C ILE A 383 3.00 -9.35 12.44
N ILE A 384 2.86 -8.25 13.16
CA ILE A 384 3.29 -8.15 14.55
C ILE A 384 2.17 -7.47 15.33
N ALA A 385 1.69 -8.12 16.36
CA ALA A 385 0.67 -7.58 17.25
C ALA A 385 1.29 -7.05 18.54
N PHE A 386 0.82 -5.90 18.96
CA PHE A 386 1.15 -5.25 20.22
C PHE A 386 -0.12 -5.00 21.02
N ASP A 387 -0.01 -4.91 22.34
CA ASP A 387 -1.08 -4.29 23.15
C ASP A 387 -1.05 -2.76 23.04
N ASP A 388 -1.99 -2.08 23.70
CA ASP A 388 -2.06 -0.62 23.75
C ASP A 388 -0.86 0.04 24.47
N ASP A 389 -0.06 -0.72 25.22
CA ASP A 389 1.21 -0.27 25.83
C ASP A 389 2.43 -0.48 24.91
N GLY A 390 2.20 -0.97 23.69
CA GLY A 390 3.21 -1.29 22.70
C GLY A 390 4.03 -2.56 23.02
N LYS A 391 3.56 -3.42 23.92
CA LYS A 391 4.21 -4.68 24.25
C LYS A 391 3.85 -5.74 23.22
N LEU A 392 4.88 -6.40 22.67
CA LEU A 392 4.72 -7.53 21.75
C LEU A 392 3.86 -8.65 22.34
N LEU A 393 2.79 -9.01 21.62
CA LEU A 393 1.90 -10.13 21.93
C LEU A 393 2.27 -11.38 21.13
N TRP A 394 2.41 -11.24 19.82
CA TRP A 394 2.77 -12.31 18.89
C TRP A 394 3.28 -11.73 17.57
N ASP A 395 3.93 -12.57 16.78
CA ASP A 395 4.30 -12.26 15.40
C ASP A 395 4.02 -13.45 14.47
N ASN A 396 3.91 -13.18 13.18
CA ASN A 396 3.80 -14.16 12.12
C ASN A 396 4.48 -13.64 10.84
N SER A 397 4.71 -14.54 9.87
CA SER A 397 5.31 -14.17 8.59
C SER A 397 4.62 -14.89 7.43
N PHE A 398 4.53 -14.22 6.28
CA PHE A 398 3.94 -14.76 5.06
C PHE A 398 4.94 -14.69 3.90
N GLU A 399 5.24 -15.83 3.27
CA GLU A 399 6.24 -15.95 2.20
C GLU A 399 5.75 -15.36 0.87
N ILE A 400 6.54 -14.45 0.29
CA ILE A 400 6.33 -13.81 -1.01
C ILE A 400 7.51 -14.18 -1.92
N ASN A 401 7.31 -15.04 -2.91
CA ASN A 401 8.44 -15.62 -3.67
C ASN A 401 8.76 -14.91 -4.99
N ASP A 402 7.75 -14.29 -5.59
CA ASP A 402 7.76 -14.03 -7.03
C ASP A 402 7.39 -12.58 -7.39
N LEU A 403 6.98 -11.78 -6.40
CA LEU A 403 6.49 -10.44 -6.62
C LEU A 403 7.63 -9.43 -6.82
N LYS A 404 7.52 -8.65 -7.90
CA LYS A 404 8.39 -7.51 -8.19
C LYS A 404 7.53 -6.32 -8.64
N SER A 405 7.79 -5.14 -8.10
CA SER A 405 7.15 -3.89 -8.55
C SER A 405 8.21 -2.81 -8.82
N PHE A 406 7.95 -1.91 -9.77
CA PHE A 406 8.82 -0.75 -10.01
C PHE A 406 8.70 0.31 -8.90
N GLN A 407 7.59 0.31 -8.17
CA GLN A 407 7.32 1.21 -7.06
C GLN A 407 7.24 0.41 -5.74
N LEU A 408 7.27 1.13 -4.62
CA LEU A 408 6.99 0.52 -3.31
C LEU A 408 5.51 0.70 -3.04
N GLU A 409 4.80 -0.40 -2.88
CA GLU A 409 3.35 -0.43 -2.73
C GLU A 409 2.95 -1.60 -1.82
N GLU A 410 1.71 -1.55 -1.36
CA GLU A 410 1.11 -2.61 -0.53
C GLU A 410 0.71 -3.79 -1.40
N HIS A 411 1.12 -5.00 -1.01
CA HIS A 411 0.75 -6.22 -1.71
C HIS A 411 0.03 -7.23 -0.82
N VAL A 412 0.38 -7.29 0.47
CA VAL A 412 -0.27 -8.17 1.43
C VAL A 412 -1.36 -7.41 2.16
N HIS A 413 -2.58 -7.95 2.11
CA HIS A 413 -3.73 -7.43 2.85
C HIS A 413 -4.21 -8.41 3.90
N LEU A 414 -4.95 -7.91 4.88
CA LEU A 414 -5.54 -8.69 5.96
C LEU A 414 -7.06 -8.60 5.92
N ALA A 415 -7.73 -9.73 6.11
CA ALA A 415 -9.12 -9.80 6.53
C ALA A 415 -9.19 -10.27 7.98
N PHE A 416 -10.06 -9.64 8.76
CA PHE A 416 -10.24 -9.94 10.19
C PHE A 416 -11.57 -10.67 10.38
N LEU A 417 -11.48 -11.96 10.73
CA LEU A 417 -12.62 -12.77 11.15
C LEU A 417 -12.65 -12.80 12.68
N GLU A 418 -13.73 -13.34 13.29
CA GLU A 418 -13.91 -13.29 14.75
C GLU A 418 -12.69 -13.77 15.56
N ASN A 419 -12.01 -14.82 15.08
CA ASN A 419 -10.89 -15.44 15.77
C ASN A 419 -9.66 -15.66 14.88
N GLU A 420 -9.74 -15.29 13.60
CA GLU A 420 -8.75 -15.62 12.58
C GLU A 420 -8.38 -14.39 11.78
N ILE A 421 -7.15 -14.36 11.30
CA ILE A 421 -6.65 -13.35 10.38
C ILE A 421 -6.28 -14.07 9.09
N VAL A 422 -6.91 -13.68 8.00
CA VAL A 422 -6.62 -14.18 6.66
C VAL A 422 -5.67 -13.20 6.00
N MET A 423 -4.47 -13.67 5.65
CA MET A 423 -3.50 -12.93 4.87
C MET A 423 -3.65 -13.32 3.41
N LEU A 424 -3.68 -12.33 2.52
CA LEU A 424 -3.77 -12.59 1.09
C LEU A 424 -2.97 -11.57 0.27
N TYR A 425 -2.38 -12.05 -0.83
CA TYR A 425 -1.82 -11.23 -1.90
C TYR A 425 -2.13 -11.84 -3.25
N LEU A 426 -2.17 -11.01 -4.31
CA LEU A 426 -2.35 -11.48 -5.68
C LEU A 426 -0.99 -11.66 -6.35
N PHE A 427 -0.81 -12.77 -7.06
CA PHE A 427 0.33 -12.94 -7.97
C PHE A 427 -0.04 -13.89 -9.09
N ASN A 428 0.16 -13.45 -10.33
CA ASN A 428 -0.14 -14.16 -11.56
C ASN A 428 -1.58 -14.69 -11.57
N GLN A 429 -2.55 -13.81 -11.28
CA GLN A 429 -3.98 -14.13 -11.29
C GLN A 429 -4.40 -15.22 -10.29
N GLU A 430 -3.55 -15.44 -9.28
CA GLU A 430 -3.77 -16.38 -8.20
C GLU A 430 -3.67 -15.66 -6.86
N LEU A 431 -4.73 -15.74 -6.06
CA LEU A 431 -4.73 -15.32 -4.67
C LEU A 431 -3.89 -16.31 -3.87
N LYS A 432 -2.83 -15.82 -3.25
CA LYS A 432 -2.00 -16.57 -2.32
C LYS A 432 -2.48 -16.26 -0.92
N ILE A 433 -2.90 -17.29 -0.19
CA ILE A 433 -3.63 -17.11 1.08
C ILE A 433 -2.94 -17.87 2.21
N LYS A 434 -3.04 -17.35 3.43
CA LYS A 434 -2.63 -18.02 4.66
C LYS A 434 -3.52 -17.58 5.83
N VAL A 435 -3.97 -18.52 6.66
CA VAL A 435 -4.87 -18.25 7.79
C VAL A 435 -4.13 -18.48 9.12
N ILE A 436 -4.24 -17.51 10.03
CA ILE A 436 -3.59 -17.56 11.35
C ILE A 436 -4.56 -17.21 12.47
N LYS A 437 -4.24 -17.69 13.68
CA LYS A 437 -4.87 -17.29 14.94
C LYS A 437 -3.78 -16.85 15.90
N GLY A 438 -3.48 -15.56 15.90
CA GLY A 438 -2.32 -14.99 16.58
C GLY A 438 -1.01 -15.66 16.15
N ARG A 439 -0.34 -16.35 17.07
CA ARG A 439 0.92 -17.05 16.77
C ARG A 439 0.74 -18.36 15.98
N GLU A 440 -0.46 -18.94 16.01
CA GLU A 440 -0.73 -20.25 15.43
C GLU A 440 -1.09 -20.13 13.96
N ILE A 441 -0.60 -21.08 13.15
CA ILE A 441 -0.97 -21.21 11.75
C ILE A 441 -2.13 -22.20 11.71
N ILE A 442 -3.32 -21.70 11.34
CA ILE A 442 -4.52 -22.53 11.21
C ILE A 442 -4.48 -23.25 9.87
N GLU A 443 -4.21 -22.50 8.80
CA GLU A 443 -4.04 -23.03 7.47
C GLU A 443 -2.74 -22.52 6.85
N GLY A 444 -2.00 -23.46 6.25
CA GLY A 444 -0.77 -23.16 5.52
C GLY A 444 -1.02 -22.29 4.29
N LYS A 445 0.04 -22.04 3.52
CA LYS A 445 -0.10 -21.31 2.26
C LYS A 445 -0.89 -22.15 1.26
N PHE A 446 -2.03 -21.65 0.80
CA PHE A 446 -2.80 -22.22 -0.31
C PHE A 446 -3.06 -21.16 -1.39
N THR A 447 -3.76 -21.55 -2.46
CA THR A 447 -3.97 -20.70 -3.62
C THR A 447 -5.36 -20.87 -4.20
N GLU A 448 -5.95 -19.77 -4.64
CA GLU A 448 -7.18 -19.75 -5.44
C GLU A 448 -6.99 -18.91 -6.70
N SER A 449 -7.40 -19.44 -7.86
CA SER A 449 -7.36 -18.68 -9.11
C SER A 449 -8.49 -17.64 -9.17
N LEU A 450 -8.22 -16.49 -9.80
CA LEU A 450 -9.27 -15.52 -10.07
C LEU A 450 -10.30 -16.08 -11.06
N LYS A 451 -11.58 -15.98 -10.73
CA LYS A 451 -12.68 -16.34 -11.62
C LYS A 451 -12.73 -15.40 -12.82
N LEU A 452 -13.14 -15.96 -13.95
CA LEU A 452 -13.43 -15.24 -15.19
C LEU A 452 -14.91 -14.91 -15.28
N MET A 453 -15.28 -14.03 -16.22
CA MET A 453 -16.66 -13.52 -16.32
C MET A 453 -17.65 -14.62 -16.72
N HIS A 454 -17.24 -15.51 -17.63
CA HIS A 454 -18.06 -16.61 -18.10
C HIS A 454 -17.39 -17.96 -17.81
N GLU A 455 -18.19 -19.00 -17.53
CA GLU A 455 -17.67 -20.35 -17.25
C GLU A 455 -16.88 -20.94 -18.43
N SER A 456 -17.22 -20.54 -19.67
CA SER A 456 -16.57 -20.99 -20.91
C SER A 456 -15.33 -20.17 -21.28
N ASP A 457 -14.99 -19.15 -20.49
CA ASP A 457 -13.80 -18.33 -20.72
C ASP A 457 -12.53 -19.10 -20.30
N GLU A 458 -11.48 -18.92 -21.10
CA GLU A 458 -10.13 -19.38 -20.79
C GLU A 458 -9.17 -18.19 -20.84
N MET A 459 -8.43 -17.97 -19.76
CA MET A 459 -7.38 -16.95 -19.73
C MET A 459 -6.18 -17.42 -20.55
N LYS A 460 -5.80 -16.64 -21.57
CA LYS A 460 -4.65 -16.94 -22.44
C LYS A 460 -3.36 -16.26 -21.99
N SER A 461 -3.48 -15.04 -21.45
CA SER A 461 -2.36 -14.29 -20.89
C SER A 461 -2.88 -13.15 -20.02
N ASN A 462 -2.14 -12.78 -18.97
CA ASN A 462 -2.31 -11.56 -18.18
C ASN A 462 -1.11 -10.62 -18.37
N ASN A 463 -1.27 -9.36 -17.97
CA ASN A 463 -0.15 -8.45 -17.78
C ASN A 463 0.15 -8.34 -16.28
N GLU A 464 1.21 -9.01 -15.83
CA GLU A 464 1.61 -9.06 -14.41
C GLU A 464 1.97 -7.68 -13.83
N GLU A 465 2.35 -6.72 -14.67
CA GLU A 465 2.67 -5.36 -14.22
C GLU A 465 1.42 -4.51 -13.94
N LEU A 466 0.26 -4.93 -14.43
CA LEU A 466 -1.01 -4.20 -14.32
C LEU A 466 -2.01 -4.88 -13.40
N GLU A 467 -1.67 -6.02 -12.80
CA GLU A 467 -2.52 -6.68 -11.82
C GLU A 467 -2.31 -6.12 -10.41
N GLY A 468 -3.38 -6.11 -9.62
CA GLY A 468 -3.29 -5.66 -8.24
C GLY A 468 -4.45 -6.19 -7.40
N LEU A 469 -4.24 -6.21 -6.10
CA LEU A 469 -5.25 -6.48 -5.09
C LEU A 469 -5.30 -5.27 -4.17
N LYS A 470 -6.50 -4.84 -3.79
CA LYS A 470 -6.67 -3.76 -2.81
C LYS A 470 -7.85 -4.09 -1.89
N GLN A 471 -7.77 -3.64 -0.65
CA GLN A 471 -8.92 -3.65 0.26
C GLN A 471 -9.99 -2.66 -0.22
N TRP A 472 -11.26 -3.07 -0.13
CA TRP A 472 -12.41 -2.25 -0.52
C TRP A 472 -13.11 -1.65 0.69
N TYR A 473 -13.83 -2.47 1.45
CA TYR A 473 -14.56 -2.14 2.67
C TYR A 473 -14.76 -3.42 3.51
N GLY A 474 -14.56 -3.33 4.82
CA GLY A 474 -14.56 -4.50 5.71
C GLY A 474 -13.62 -5.61 5.18
N ASN A 475 -14.15 -6.83 5.10
CA ASN A 475 -13.45 -8.01 4.54
C ASN A 475 -13.71 -8.22 3.04
N ASN A 476 -14.08 -7.15 2.31
CA ASN A 476 -14.18 -7.16 0.85
C ASN A 476 -12.92 -6.56 0.23
N PHE A 477 -12.47 -7.17 -0.84
CA PHE A 477 -11.32 -6.76 -1.65
C PHE A 477 -11.74 -6.69 -3.11
N TYR A 478 -10.94 -6.03 -3.93
CA TYR A 478 -11.04 -6.14 -5.38
C TYR A 478 -9.68 -6.46 -5.97
N ALA A 479 -9.64 -7.50 -6.80
CA ALA A 479 -8.52 -7.76 -7.69
C ALA A 479 -8.81 -7.10 -9.04
N PHE A 480 -7.80 -6.53 -9.66
CA PHE A 480 -7.92 -5.91 -10.97
C PHE A 480 -6.72 -6.27 -11.84
N GLY A 481 -6.85 -6.02 -13.13
CA GLY A 481 -5.76 -6.16 -14.09
C GLY A 481 -6.25 -6.34 -15.51
N VAL A 482 -5.35 -6.81 -16.38
CA VAL A 482 -5.62 -6.93 -17.81
C VAL A 482 -5.42 -8.37 -18.27
N ASN A 483 -6.45 -8.94 -18.94
CA ASN A 483 -6.47 -10.31 -19.44
C ASN A 483 -6.72 -10.37 -20.95
N ARG A 484 -6.07 -11.32 -21.63
CA ARG A 484 -6.56 -11.88 -22.90
C ARG A 484 -7.38 -13.11 -22.58
N VAL A 485 -8.66 -13.06 -22.94
CA VAL A 485 -9.61 -14.13 -22.66
C VAL A 485 -10.12 -14.70 -23.96
N LYS A 486 -10.28 -16.02 -24.01
CA LYS A 486 -10.90 -16.73 -25.12
C LYS A 486 -12.17 -17.43 -24.66
N ASN A 487 -13.32 -17.09 -25.24
CA ASN A 487 -14.58 -17.78 -24.97
C ASN A 487 -14.80 -18.90 -25.98
N LEU A 488 -14.89 -20.14 -25.53
CA LEU A 488 -14.87 -21.31 -26.44
C LEU A 488 -16.24 -21.79 -26.89
N LYS A 489 -17.34 -21.38 -26.24
CA LYS A 489 -18.64 -22.07 -26.36
C LYS A 489 -19.85 -21.16 -26.50
N ASP A 490 -19.77 -19.90 -26.05
CA ASP A 490 -20.94 -19.04 -25.98
C ASP A 490 -21.06 -18.22 -27.27
N GLU A 491 -22.05 -18.53 -28.10
CA GLU A 491 -22.19 -17.95 -29.46
C GLU A 491 -22.34 -16.42 -29.47
N ASN A 492 -22.87 -15.83 -28.39
CA ASN A 492 -23.10 -14.38 -28.27
C ASN A 492 -21.91 -13.63 -27.66
N ILE A 493 -20.84 -14.31 -27.29
CA ILE A 493 -19.65 -13.71 -26.69
C ILE A 493 -18.52 -13.77 -27.71
N LYS A 494 -17.82 -12.63 -27.87
CA LYS A 494 -16.68 -12.54 -28.79
C LYS A 494 -15.62 -13.59 -28.41
N LEU A 495 -15.20 -14.38 -29.39
CA LEU A 495 -14.24 -15.48 -29.23
C LEU A 495 -12.96 -15.05 -28.53
N ASN A 496 -12.38 -13.90 -28.89
CA ASN A 496 -11.17 -13.37 -28.26
C ASN A 496 -11.41 -11.93 -27.80
N ARG A 497 -11.12 -11.66 -26.53
CA ARG A 497 -11.28 -10.34 -25.90
C ARG A 497 -10.00 -9.95 -25.17
N LYS A 498 -9.66 -8.68 -25.18
CA LYS A 498 -8.71 -8.08 -24.24
C LYS A 498 -9.55 -7.27 -23.27
N VAL A 499 -9.43 -7.54 -21.98
CA VAL A 499 -10.30 -6.92 -20.98
C VAL A 499 -9.47 -6.36 -19.84
N PHE A 500 -9.76 -5.13 -19.46
CA PHE A 500 -9.53 -4.68 -18.11
C PHE A 500 -10.62 -5.26 -17.22
N PHE A 501 -10.28 -5.81 -16.07
CA PHE A 501 -11.25 -6.40 -15.17
C PHE A 501 -11.13 -5.88 -13.75
N ILE A 502 -12.25 -5.94 -13.03
CA ILE A 502 -12.32 -5.85 -11.57
C ILE A 502 -13.09 -7.08 -11.08
N ASN A 503 -12.55 -7.78 -10.11
CA ASN A 503 -13.12 -8.97 -9.52
C ASN A 503 -13.28 -8.76 -8.02
N LYS A 504 -14.51 -8.79 -7.53
CA LYS A 504 -14.82 -8.68 -6.11
C LYS A 504 -14.41 -9.96 -5.40
N ILE A 505 -13.69 -9.83 -4.30
CA ILE A 505 -13.27 -10.93 -3.45
C ILE A 505 -13.85 -10.67 -2.06
N VAL A 506 -14.52 -11.67 -1.48
CA VAL A 506 -15.08 -11.60 -0.13
C VAL A 506 -14.43 -12.69 0.70
N VAL A 507 -13.95 -12.32 1.89
CA VAL A 507 -13.39 -13.25 2.87
C VAL A 507 -14.36 -13.38 4.03
N GLU A 508 -14.85 -14.60 4.28
CA GLU A 508 -15.91 -14.92 5.25
C GLU A 508 -15.51 -15.98 6.27
#